data_AF-A0AB74J993-F1
#
_entry.id   AF-A0AB74J993-F1
#
_cell.length_a   1.000
_cell.length_b   1.000
_cell.length_c   1.000
_cell.angle_alpha   90.00
_cell.angle_beta   90.00
_cell.angle_gamma   90.00
#
_symmetry.space_group_name_H-M   'P 1'
#
loop_
_entity.id
_entity.type
_entity.pdbx_description
1 polymer ?
#
loop_
_entity_poly.entity_id
_entity_poly.type
_entity_poly.pdbx_seq_one_letter_code
_entity_poly.pdbx_strand_id
1 'polypeptide(L)'
;MAIWNLIAERTSQNDDMNNNRTWQASEPVHNAKYFSASPTYNKWVKLTAADVHALREVPGFEGQNVYFHLNHPIRFVYLVAPIVAIHEIPNTKFLLLTLDDSSGACIDVKIERKDSAKVEPNTSNTVVENLNINTAIGYDVEVTIDGQRVDIASVVKVKCTIGKFRGVMQLELKRCGVIKDTTEEIAAWQSMSEFKRDVLARPWILSTAEQAKLDMQIYEEAVQEQEEERRERRSQRALQKREEQRAAKRQAREEEQEKRRLAAERKYNQGALI
;
A
#
# COMPACT_ATOMS: atom_id res chain seq x y z
N MET A 1 -1.47 -80.47 7.07
CA MET A 1 -0.65 -79.94 5.96
C MET A 1 -0.57 -78.44 6.20
N ALA A 2 0.34 -77.94 7.04
CA ALA A 2 1.79 -77.88 6.85
C ALA A 2 2.16 -77.11 5.57
N ILE A 3 2.92 -76.03 5.79
CA ILE A 3 3.67 -75.21 4.82
C ILE A 3 2.81 -74.16 4.11
N TRP A 4 2.87 -72.92 4.59
CA TRP A 4 3.03 -71.64 3.86
C TRP A 4 2.99 -70.47 4.87
N ASN A 5 3.77 -70.59 5.95
CA ASN A 5 3.89 -69.58 7.02
C ASN A 5 5.27 -68.93 7.01
N LEU A 6 5.76 -68.55 5.84
CA LEU A 6 7.04 -67.86 5.68
C LEU A 6 7.00 -67.06 4.36
N ILE A 7 6.53 -65.80 4.44
CA ILE A 7 6.74 -64.61 3.58
C ILE A 7 5.58 -63.65 3.93
N ALA A 8 5.54 -63.18 5.18
CA ALA A 8 4.57 -62.17 5.62
C ALA A 8 5.15 -61.19 6.66
N GLU A 9 6.47 -61.12 6.80
CA GLU A 9 7.15 -60.26 7.80
C GLU A 9 8.31 -59.45 7.21
N ARG A 10 8.22 -59.06 5.92
CA ARG A 10 9.19 -58.13 5.32
C ARG A 10 8.61 -57.07 4.41
N THR A 11 7.41 -56.61 4.73
CA THR A 11 6.79 -55.40 4.17
C THR A 11 6.31 -54.50 5.31
N SER A 12 7.25 -54.13 6.17
CA SER A 12 7.06 -53.07 7.17
C SER A 12 8.25 -52.11 7.07
N GLN A 13 8.36 -51.42 5.94
CA GLN A 13 9.09 -50.17 5.77
C GLN A 13 8.88 -49.69 4.33
N ASN A 14 8.46 -48.42 4.20
CA ASN A 14 8.24 -47.68 2.96
C ASN A 14 6.92 -47.97 2.24
N ASP A 15 5.88 -47.20 2.56
CA ASP A 15 5.33 -46.20 1.64
C ASP A 15 4.07 -45.59 2.24
N ASP A 16 4.27 -44.60 3.13
CA ASP A 16 3.24 -43.62 3.50
C ASP A 16 3.93 -42.28 3.78
N MET A 17 4.70 -41.80 2.80
CA MET A 17 5.03 -40.37 2.72
C MET A 17 3.80 -39.63 2.18
N ASN A 18 2.77 -39.54 3.02
CA ASN A 18 1.61 -38.70 2.74
C ASN A 18 2.06 -37.24 2.82
N ASN A 19 2.21 -36.65 1.64
CA ASN A 19 2.89 -35.41 1.33
C ASN A 19 2.02 -34.17 1.67
N ASN A 20 1.41 -34.18 2.85
CA ASN A 20 0.65 -33.06 3.39
C ASN A 20 1.57 -32.18 4.25
N ARG A 21 2.63 -31.62 3.65
CA ARG A 21 3.35 -30.49 4.24
C ARG A 21 2.47 -29.25 4.16
N THR A 22 1.46 -29.18 5.02
CA THR A 22 0.93 -27.89 5.45
C THR A 22 2.12 -27.12 6.01
N TRP A 23 2.54 -26.06 5.33
CA TRP A 23 3.48 -25.07 5.87
C TRP A 23 2.79 -24.30 7.00
N GLN A 24 2.43 -24.99 8.09
CA GLN A 24 2.15 -24.33 9.35
C GLN A 24 3.49 -23.74 9.79
N ALA A 25 3.56 -22.40 9.83
CA ALA A 25 4.70 -21.74 10.44
C ALA A 25 4.85 -22.34 11.85
N SER A 26 6.02 -22.92 12.14
CA SER A 26 6.34 -23.41 13.48
C SER A 26 6.27 -22.28 14.51
N GLU A 27 6.48 -21.04 14.04
CA GLU A 27 6.50 -19.83 14.84
C GLU A 27 5.18 -19.07 14.78
N PRO A 28 4.70 -18.53 15.93
CA PRO A 28 3.51 -17.70 15.98
C PRO A 28 3.74 -16.37 15.24
N VAL A 29 2.63 -15.75 14.85
CA VAL A 29 2.63 -14.37 14.34
C VAL A 29 2.86 -13.42 15.50
N HIS A 30 3.83 -12.51 15.34
CA HIS A 30 4.13 -11.48 16.33
C HIS A 30 2.99 -10.47 16.48
N ASN A 31 2.96 -9.73 17.60
CA ASN A 31 2.00 -8.65 17.78
C ASN A 31 2.21 -7.54 16.72
N ALA A 32 1.13 -6.91 16.26
CA ALA A 32 1.15 -5.81 15.29
C ALA A 32 2.13 -4.70 15.66
N LYS A 33 2.30 -4.39 16.96
CA LYS A 33 3.23 -3.35 17.43
C LYS A 33 4.68 -3.60 17.01
N TYR A 34 5.05 -4.84 16.72
CA TYR A 34 6.40 -5.21 16.28
C TYR A 34 6.56 -5.26 14.76
N PHE A 35 5.47 -5.16 13.98
CA PHE A 35 5.53 -5.37 12.53
C PHE A 35 6.49 -4.42 11.81
N SER A 36 6.68 -3.19 12.31
CA SER A 36 7.67 -2.25 11.77
C SER A 36 9.10 -2.81 11.72
N ALA A 37 9.44 -3.72 12.62
CA ALA A 37 10.74 -4.40 12.69
C ALA A 37 10.86 -5.61 11.74
N SER A 38 9.74 -6.07 11.16
CA SER A 38 9.75 -7.16 10.19
C SER A 38 10.49 -6.75 8.92
N PRO A 39 11.29 -7.65 8.30
CA PRO A 39 11.95 -7.37 7.04
C PRO A 39 10.97 -7.16 5.86
N THR A 40 9.68 -7.50 6.02
CA THR A 40 8.67 -7.45 4.95
C THR A 40 7.65 -6.32 5.10
N TYR A 41 7.36 -5.85 6.31
CA TYR A 41 6.17 -5.02 6.56
C TYR A 41 6.18 -3.65 5.87
N ASN A 42 7.34 -2.99 5.86
CA ASN A 42 7.54 -1.66 5.25
C ASN A 42 8.36 -1.73 3.95
N LYS A 43 8.33 -2.87 3.26
CA LYS A 43 9.09 -3.11 2.04
C LYS A 43 8.17 -3.57 0.91
N TRP A 44 8.57 -3.29 -0.33
CA TRP A 44 7.95 -3.90 -1.50
C TRP A 44 8.45 -5.34 -1.61
N VAL A 45 7.67 -6.28 -1.10
CA VAL A 45 8.07 -7.68 -0.96
C VAL A 45 8.07 -8.33 -2.33
N LYS A 46 9.21 -8.88 -2.75
CA LYS A 46 9.34 -9.54 -4.05
C LYS A 46 8.68 -10.90 -3.98
N LEU A 47 7.56 -11.05 -4.67
CA LEU A 47 6.76 -12.27 -4.69
C LEU A 47 6.47 -12.66 -6.12
N THR A 48 6.23 -13.94 -6.34
CA THR A 48 5.60 -14.42 -7.57
C THR A 48 4.08 -14.31 -7.50
N ALA A 49 3.41 -14.40 -8.64
CA ALA A 49 1.95 -14.46 -8.69
C ALA A 49 1.40 -15.62 -7.86
N ALA A 50 2.02 -16.80 -7.94
CA ALA A 50 1.65 -17.96 -7.11
C ALA A 50 1.83 -17.69 -5.60
N ASP A 51 2.90 -16.99 -5.18
CA ASP A 51 3.05 -16.66 -3.76
C ASP A 51 1.95 -15.72 -3.27
N VAL A 52 1.57 -14.72 -4.09
CA VAL A 52 0.51 -13.75 -3.75
C VAL A 52 -0.80 -14.48 -3.48
N HIS A 53 -1.16 -15.46 -4.31
CA HIS A 53 -2.35 -16.30 -4.10
C HIS A 53 -2.22 -17.20 -2.86
N ALA A 54 -1.01 -17.61 -2.51
CA ALA A 54 -0.74 -18.42 -1.31
C ALA A 54 -0.68 -17.62 0.00
N LEU A 55 -0.72 -16.28 -0.06
CA LEU A 55 -0.74 -15.45 1.14
C LEU A 55 -2.00 -15.69 1.96
N ARG A 56 -1.82 -15.87 3.27
CA ARG A 56 -2.92 -16.18 4.19
C ARG A 56 -3.33 -14.96 5.01
N GLU A 57 -4.62 -14.89 5.32
CA GLU A 57 -5.11 -14.07 6.42
C GLU A 57 -4.89 -14.82 7.74
N VAL A 58 -4.74 -14.07 8.82
CA VAL A 58 -4.54 -14.61 10.17
C VAL A 58 -5.58 -14.00 11.09
N PRO A 59 -6.25 -14.82 11.93
CA PRO A 59 -7.19 -14.32 12.93
C PRO A 59 -6.65 -13.18 13.78
N GLY A 60 -7.43 -12.10 13.88
CA GLY A 60 -7.09 -10.87 14.57
C GLY A 60 -6.45 -9.79 13.69
N PHE A 61 -6.15 -10.10 12.44
CA PHE A 61 -5.56 -9.18 11.46
C PHE A 61 -6.45 -8.96 10.23
N GLU A 62 -7.65 -9.53 10.20
CA GLU A 62 -8.59 -9.37 9.09
C GLU A 62 -8.98 -7.90 8.88
N GLY A 63 -9.17 -7.51 7.62
CA GLY A 63 -9.57 -6.16 7.25
C GLY A 63 -8.46 -5.10 7.38
N GLN A 64 -7.27 -5.44 7.89
CA GLN A 64 -6.13 -4.52 8.01
C GLN A 64 -5.27 -4.45 6.75
N ASN A 65 -5.63 -5.16 5.68
CA ASN A 65 -4.83 -5.31 4.45
C ASN A 65 -3.40 -5.80 4.71
N VAL A 66 -3.24 -6.69 5.69
CA VAL A 66 -2.00 -7.39 6.00
C VAL A 66 -2.22 -8.89 5.84
N TYR A 67 -1.34 -9.51 5.07
CA TYR A 67 -1.35 -10.94 4.79
C TYR A 67 -0.02 -11.56 5.22
N PHE A 68 0.03 -12.88 5.25
CA PHE A 68 1.17 -13.58 5.84
C PHE A 68 1.75 -14.64 4.91
N HIS A 69 3.08 -14.62 4.79
CA HIS A 69 3.87 -15.76 4.31
C HIS A 69 4.65 -16.29 5.51
N LEU A 70 4.46 -17.56 5.87
CA LEU A 70 4.82 -18.06 7.20
C LEU A 70 4.26 -17.11 8.27
N ASN A 71 5.11 -16.49 9.08
CA ASN A 71 4.74 -15.47 10.08
C ASN A 71 5.23 -14.05 9.70
N HIS A 72 5.67 -13.83 8.46
CA HIS A 72 6.04 -12.50 7.96
C HIS A 72 4.80 -11.70 7.54
N PRO A 73 4.55 -10.51 8.12
CA PRO A 73 3.47 -9.63 7.69
C PRO A 73 3.83 -8.91 6.38
N ILE A 74 2.94 -8.98 5.39
CA ILE A 74 3.11 -8.48 4.03
C ILE A 74 1.89 -7.63 3.67
N ARG A 75 2.13 -6.40 3.22
CA ARG A 75 1.09 -5.46 2.74
C ARG A 75 1.39 -4.81 1.39
N PHE A 76 2.63 -4.98 0.92
CA PHE A 76 3.12 -4.40 -0.33
C PHE A 76 3.85 -5.46 -1.15
N VAL A 77 3.50 -5.56 -2.43
CA VAL A 77 4.04 -6.55 -3.37
C VAL A 77 4.86 -5.85 -4.45
N TYR A 78 5.99 -6.45 -4.78
CA TYR A 78 6.79 -6.16 -5.96
C TYR A 78 6.76 -7.37 -6.89
N LEU A 79 6.35 -7.18 -8.14
CA LEU A 79 6.27 -8.23 -9.15
C LEU A 79 6.85 -7.72 -10.47
N VAL A 80 7.54 -8.60 -11.20
CA VAL A 80 7.99 -8.35 -12.57
C VAL A 80 7.50 -9.48 -13.45
N ALA A 81 6.76 -9.15 -14.50
CA ALA A 81 6.13 -10.13 -15.38
C ALA A 81 5.69 -9.49 -16.71
N PRO A 82 5.60 -10.27 -17.80
CA PRO A 82 4.90 -9.88 -19.00
C PRO A 82 3.39 -9.69 -18.76
N ILE A 83 2.81 -8.73 -19.47
CA ILE A 83 1.37 -8.56 -19.59
C ILE A 83 0.84 -9.65 -20.54
N VAL A 84 -0.12 -10.45 -20.08
CA VAL A 84 -0.77 -11.47 -20.90
C VAL A 84 -2.19 -11.11 -21.31
N ALA A 85 -2.82 -10.17 -20.60
CA ALA A 85 -4.11 -9.62 -21.00
C ALA A 85 -4.32 -8.19 -20.50
N ILE A 86 -5.10 -7.42 -21.26
CA ILE A 86 -5.53 -6.06 -20.92
C ILE A 86 -7.06 -6.06 -21.00
N HIS A 87 -7.70 -5.78 -19.87
CA HIS A 87 -9.15 -5.81 -19.76
C HIS A 87 -9.69 -4.50 -19.20
N GLU A 88 -10.40 -3.74 -20.03
CA GLU A 88 -11.22 -2.64 -19.55
C GLU A 88 -12.53 -3.21 -18.98
N ILE A 89 -12.90 -2.80 -17.76
CA ILE A 89 -14.17 -3.20 -17.15
C ILE A 89 -15.24 -2.16 -17.54
N PRO A 90 -16.23 -2.53 -18.37
CA PRO A 90 -17.23 -1.59 -18.87
C PRO A 90 -18.00 -0.91 -17.74
N ASN A 91 -18.35 0.37 -17.94
CA ASN A 91 -19.10 1.19 -16.98
C ASN A 91 -18.42 1.35 -15.60
N THR A 92 -17.10 1.16 -15.53
CA THR A 92 -16.33 1.41 -14.32
C THR A 92 -15.09 2.26 -14.63
N LYS A 93 -14.42 2.71 -13.58
CA LYS A 93 -13.12 3.41 -13.68
C LYS A 93 -11.93 2.45 -13.69
N PHE A 94 -12.13 1.14 -13.80
CA PHE A 94 -11.08 0.15 -13.61
C PHE A 94 -10.63 -0.47 -14.92
N LEU A 95 -9.32 -0.64 -15.03
CA LEU A 95 -8.66 -1.48 -16.03
C LEU A 95 -7.83 -2.54 -15.31
N LEU A 96 -7.84 -3.76 -15.81
CA LEU A 96 -7.04 -4.87 -15.29
C LEU A 96 -5.92 -5.20 -16.28
N LEU A 97 -4.70 -5.33 -15.76
CA LEU A 97 -3.61 -6.01 -16.45
C LEU A 97 -3.45 -7.39 -15.82
N THR A 98 -3.57 -8.45 -16.61
CA THR A 98 -3.23 -9.80 -16.14
C THR A 98 -1.75 -10.04 -16.40
N LEU A 99 -1.02 -10.39 -15.35
CA LEU A 99 0.42 -10.64 -15.38
C LEU A 99 0.71 -12.14 -15.17
N ASP A 100 1.66 -12.69 -15.93
CA ASP A 100 2.11 -14.07 -15.83
C ASP A 100 3.64 -14.13 -15.68
N ASP A 101 4.13 -14.53 -14.50
CA ASP A 101 5.56 -14.71 -14.22
C ASP A 101 6.00 -16.18 -14.33
N SER A 102 5.19 -17.04 -14.95
CA SER A 102 5.42 -18.48 -15.11
C SER A 102 5.57 -19.24 -13.78
N SER A 103 5.13 -18.68 -12.65
CA SER A 103 5.17 -19.36 -11.34
C SER A 103 4.04 -20.38 -11.13
N GLY A 104 3.20 -20.60 -12.13
CA GLY A 104 2.05 -21.49 -12.08
C GLY A 104 0.71 -20.80 -11.78
N ALA A 105 0.68 -19.47 -11.70
CA ALA A 105 -0.54 -18.68 -11.59
C ALA A 105 -0.38 -17.32 -12.26
N CYS A 106 -1.48 -16.76 -12.79
CA CYS A 106 -1.53 -15.35 -13.20
C CYS A 106 -2.12 -14.49 -12.07
N ILE A 107 -1.86 -13.18 -12.12
CA ILE A 107 -2.44 -12.24 -11.16
C ILE A 107 -2.95 -10.98 -11.87
N ASP A 108 -4.14 -10.53 -11.47
CA ASP A 108 -4.72 -9.30 -11.99
C ASP A 108 -4.22 -8.10 -11.20
N VAL A 109 -3.73 -7.09 -11.92
CA VAL A 109 -3.32 -5.79 -11.41
C VAL A 109 -4.38 -4.76 -11.82
N LYS A 110 -5.13 -4.30 -10.84
CA LYS A 110 -6.16 -3.28 -10.98
C LYS A 110 -5.55 -1.88 -11.02
N ILE A 111 -5.93 -1.14 -12.05
CA ILE A 111 -5.58 0.27 -12.27
C ILE A 111 -6.87 1.09 -12.19
N GLU A 112 -6.83 2.19 -11.43
CA GLU A 112 -7.96 3.09 -11.25
C GLU A 112 -7.76 4.38 -12.06
N ARG A 113 -8.70 4.66 -12.97
CA ARG A 113 -8.82 5.95 -13.66
C ARG A 113 -9.36 7.01 -12.69
N LYS A 114 -8.85 8.22 -12.83
CA LYS A 114 -9.43 9.39 -12.18
C LYS A 114 -10.75 9.76 -12.87
N ASP A 115 -11.59 10.46 -12.11
CA ASP A 115 -12.78 11.11 -12.66
C ASP A 115 -12.34 12.18 -13.67
N SER A 116 -12.79 12.05 -14.92
CA SER A 116 -12.38 12.92 -16.03
C SER A 116 -12.69 14.40 -15.78
N ALA A 117 -13.72 14.70 -14.98
CA ALA A 117 -14.06 16.07 -14.59
C ALA A 117 -13.03 16.71 -13.64
N LYS A 118 -12.16 15.91 -13.01
CA LYS A 118 -11.18 16.33 -11.99
C LYS A 118 -9.74 16.18 -12.45
N VAL A 119 -9.50 15.77 -13.70
CA VAL A 119 -8.14 15.62 -14.23
C VAL A 119 -7.64 16.99 -14.68
N GLU A 120 -6.58 17.48 -14.04
CA GLU A 120 -5.92 18.70 -14.49
C GLU A 120 -5.17 18.47 -15.82
N PRO A 121 -5.10 19.48 -16.70
CA PRO A 121 -4.33 19.39 -17.94
C PRO A 121 -2.87 18.97 -17.66
N ASN A 122 -2.32 18.11 -18.52
CA ASN A 122 -0.95 17.58 -18.43
C ASN A 122 -0.65 16.71 -17.19
N THR A 123 -1.66 16.23 -16.48
CA THR A 123 -1.50 15.23 -15.42
C THR A 123 -1.98 13.86 -15.87
N SER A 124 -1.50 12.80 -15.20
CA SER A 124 -1.98 11.46 -15.49
C SER A 124 -3.48 11.31 -15.21
N ASN A 125 -4.18 10.63 -16.12
CA ASN A 125 -5.60 10.31 -16.00
C ASN A 125 -5.90 9.10 -15.10
N THR A 126 -4.90 8.55 -14.42
CA THR A 126 -5.05 7.48 -13.43
C THR A 126 -4.54 7.91 -12.05
N VAL A 127 -4.79 7.09 -11.03
CA VAL A 127 -4.23 7.29 -9.68
C VAL A 127 -2.71 7.11 -9.63
N VAL A 128 -2.09 6.56 -10.69
CA VAL A 128 -0.65 6.33 -10.80
C VAL A 128 -0.04 7.39 -11.72
N GLU A 129 0.82 8.24 -11.15
CA GLU A 129 1.28 9.50 -11.78
C GLU A 129 1.90 9.34 -13.16
N ASN A 130 2.60 8.23 -13.44
CA ASN A 130 3.29 8.00 -14.69
C ASN A 130 2.54 7.05 -15.65
N LEU A 131 1.28 6.71 -15.37
CA LEU A 131 0.50 5.80 -16.18
C LEU A 131 -0.74 6.49 -16.74
N ASN A 132 -0.96 6.39 -18.05
CA ASN A 132 -2.18 6.88 -18.71
C ASN A 132 -2.91 5.75 -19.42
N ILE A 133 -4.24 5.83 -19.44
CA ILE A 133 -5.10 4.94 -20.21
C ILE A 133 -5.96 5.76 -21.16
N ASN A 134 -5.76 5.60 -22.46
CA ASN A 134 -6.52 6.29 -23.49
C ASN A 134 -7.44 5.29 -24.18
N THR A 135 -8.75 5.55 -24.12
CA THR A 135 -9.75 4.77 -24.88
C THR A 135 -10.38 5.72 -25.88
N ALA A 136 -10.02 5.61 -27.15
CA ALA A 136 -10.66 6.37 -28.23
C ALA A 136 -11.86 5.57 -28.76
N ILE A 137 -12.92 6.28 -29.15
CA ILE A 137 -14.15 5.66 -29.68
C ILE A 137 -13.79 4.86 -30.95
N GLY A 138 -14.00 3.55 -30.92
CA GLY A 138 -13.73 2.65 -32.05
C GLY A 138 -12.29 2.13 -32.15
N TYR A 139 -11.44 2.38 -31.15
CA TYR A 139 -10.05 1.90 -31.09
C TYR A 139 -9.80 1.04 -29.84
N ASP A 140 -8.74 0.25 -29.90
CA ASP A 140 -8.24 -0.53 -28.77
C ASP A 140 -7.77 0.40 -27.63
N VAL A 141 -7.80 -0.14 -26.41
CA VAL A 141 -7.33 0.57 -25.23
C VAL A 141 -5.82 0.74 -25.29
N GLU A 142 -5.35 1.99 -25.24
CA GLU A 142 -3.93 2.29 -25.19
C GLU A 142 -3.50 2.57 -23.75
N VAL A 143 -2.53 1.79 -23.27
CA VAL A 143 -1.88 2.00 -21.97
C VAL A 143 -0.48 2.54 -22.20
N THR A 144 -0.13 3.62 -21.52
CA THR A 144 1.24 4.18 -21.56
C THR A 144 1.81 4.29 -20.16
N ILE A 145 3.09 3.95 -20.00
CA ILE A 145 3.86 4.10 -18.76
C ILE A 145 5.10 4.93 -19.10
N ASP A 146 5.30 6.05 -18.40
CA ASP A 146 6.37 7.03 -18.69
C ASP A 146 6.33 7.51 -20.17
N GLY A 147 5.12 7.60 -20.75
CA GLY A 147 4.91 7.95 -22.16
C GLY A 147 5.24 6.83 -23.17
N GLN A 148 5.76 5.68 -22.71
CA GLN A 148 5.97 4.51 -23.54
C GLN A 148 4.69 3.67 -23.59
N ARG A 149 4.20 3.36 -24.79
CA ARG A 149 3.09 2.41 -24.97
C ARG A 149 3.50 1.03 -24.48
N VAL A 150 2.64 0.43 -23.67
CA VAL A 150 2.73 -0.97 -23.23
C VAL A 150 1.56 -1.74 -23.80
N ASP A 151 1.82 -2.99 -24.13
CA ASP A 151 0.86 -3.92 -24.74
C ASP A 151 1.09 -5.33 -24.18
N ILE A 152 0.29 -6.29 -24.62
CA ILE A 152 0.54 -7.71 -24.38
C ILE A 152 1.99 -8.05 -24.76
N ALA A 153 2.62 -8.92 -23.97
CA ALA A 153 4.05 -9.28 -23.98
C ALA A 153 5.03 -8.18 -23.52
N SER A 154 4.57 -6.96 -23.23
CA SER A 154 5.42 -5.97 -22.55
C SER A 154 5.71 -6.43 -21.13
N VAL A 155 6.98 -6.42 -20.72
CA VAL A 155 7.39 -6.77 -19.36
C VAL A 155 7.33 -5.53 -18.47
N VAL A 156 6.62 -5.63 -17.36
CA VAL A 156 6.44 -4.51 -16.43
C VAL A 156 6.90 -4.89 -15.03
N LYS A 157 7.46 -3.89 -14.32
CA LYS A 157 7.63 -3.97 -12.86
C LYS A 157 6.48 -3.22 -12.20
N VAL A 158 5.81 -3.87 -11.26
CA VAL A 158 4.67 -3.30 -10.53
C VAL A 158 4.93 -3.34 -9.03
N LYS A 159 4.48 -2.28 -8.36
CA LYS A 159 4.48 -2.11 -6.92
C LYS A 159 3.04 -1.89 -6.49
N CYS A 160 2.50 -2.83 -5.73
CA CYS A 160 1.07 -2.93 -5.48
C CYS A 160 0.74 -3.08 -3.99
N THR A 161 -0.45 -2.64 -3.60
CA THR A 161 -1.11 -3.17 -2.39
C THR A 161 -1.92 -4.41 -2.77
N ILE A 162 -2.24 -5.23 -1.78
CA ILE A 162 -3.02 -6.47 -1.98
C ILE A 162 -4.50 -6.16 -1.76
N GLY A 163 -5.36 -6.69 -2.62
CA GLY A 163 -6.81 -6.64 -2.48
C GLY A 163 -7.44 -7.97 -2.84
N LYS A 164 -8.76 -8.06 -2.66
CA LYS A 164 -9.56 -9.21 -3.09
C LYS A 164 -10.76 -8.75 -3.92
N PHE A 165 -11.17 -9.57 -4.87
CA PHE A 165 -12.45 -9.44 -5.54
C PHE A 165 -13.14 -10.80 -5.59
N ARG A 166 -14.33 -10.89 -4.98
CA ARG A 166 -15.10 -12.15 -4.90
C ARG A 166 -14.27 -13.33 -4.35
N GLY A 167 -13.42 -13.06 -3.37
CA GLY A 167 -12.56 -14.06 -2.72
C GLY A 167 -11.25 -14.36 -3.45
N VAL A 168 -11.04 -13.86 -4.68
CA VAL A 168 -9.79 -14.04 -5.44
C VAL A 168 -8.84 -12.88 -5.15
N MET A 169 -7.55 -13.18 -4.95
CA MET A 169 -6.53 -12.15 -4.76
C MET A 169 -6.34 -11.36 -6.06
N GLN A 170 -6.22 -10.05 -5.90
CA GLN A 170 -5.84 -9.11 -6.95
C GLN A 170 -4.87 -8.09 -6.37
N LEU A 171 -4.13 -7.41 -7.23
CA LEU A 171 -3.20 -6.35 -6.83
C LEU A 171 -3.77 -4.98 -7.20
N GLU A 172 -3.56 -3.98 -6.36
CA GLU A 172 -3.90 -2.59 -6.68
C GLU A 172 -2.62 -1.80 -6.96
N LEU A 173 -2.52 -1.27 -8.18
CA LEU A 173 -1.29 -0.62 -8.62
C LEU A 173 -1.02 0.67 -7.84
N LYS A 174 0.21 0.83 -7.36
CA LYS A 174 0.69 2.07 -6.73
C LYS A 174 1.83 2.71 -7.50
N ARG A 175 2.74 1.91 -8.07
CA ARG A 175 3.82 2.38 -8.96
C ARG A 175 4.12 1.33 -10.02
N CYS A 176 4.51 1.75 -11.21
CA CYS A 176 4.93 0.86 -12.28
C CYS A 176 6.13 1.42 -13.05
N GLY A 177 6.78 0.55 -13.81
CA GLY A 177 7.72 0.92 -14.86
C GLY A 177 7.84 -0.19 -15.89
N VAL A 178 8.34 0.14 -17.07
CA VAL A 178 8.62 -0.84 -18.13
C VAL A 178 10.00 -1.46 -17.88
N ILE A 179 10.12 -2.78 -18.07
CA ILE A 179 11.39 -3.50 -18.15
C ILE A 179 11.81 -3.53 -19.61
N LYS A 180 13.00 -3.01 -19.91
CA LYS A 180 13.39 -2.72 -21.29
C LYS A 180 14.01 -3.90 -22.02
N ASP A 181 14.74 -4.72 -21.30
CA ASP A 181 15.52 -5.81 -21.86
C ASP A 181 15.62 -7.00 -20.91
N THR A 182 16.12 -8.11 -21.44
CA THR A 182 16.31 -9.37 -20.73
C THR A 182 17.31 -9.25 -19.57
N THR A 183 18.24 -8.29 -19.61
CA THR A 183 19.21 -8.11 -18.52
C THR A 183 18.52 -7.56 -17.28
N GLU A 184 17.66 -6.56 -17.45
CA GLU A 184 16.83 -6.02 -16.37
C GLU A 184 15.86 -7.08 -15.80
N GLU A 185 15.30 -7.92 -16.67
CA GLU A 185 14.42 -9.03 -16.27
C GLU A 185 15.17 -10.08 -15.44
N ILE A 186 16.34 -10.54 -15.90
CA ILE A 186 17.19 -11.48 -15.17
C ILE A 186 17.60 -10.91 -13.81
N ALA A 187 17.98 -9.62 -13.75
CA ALA A 187 18.34 -8.97 -12.50
C ALA A 187 17.15 -8.93 -11.52
N ALA A 188 15.92 -8.73 -12.01
CA ALA A 188 14.73 -8.80 -11.18
C ALA A 188 14.50 -10.21 -10.62
N TRP A 189 14.65 -11.26 -11.44
CA TRP A 189 14.53 -12.65 -11.00
C TRP A 189 15.60 -13.04 -9.98
N GLN A 190 16.85 -12.64 -10.20
CA GLN A 190 17.93 -12.86 -9.23
C GLN A 190 17.59 -12.22 -7.88
N SER A 191 17.19 -10.94 -7.90
CA SER A 191 16.84 -10.22 -6.67
C SER A 191 15.63 -10.80 -5.95
N MET A 192 14.65 -11.35 -6.69
CA MET A 192 13.51 -12.06 -6.11
C MET A 192 13.95 -13.38 -5.47
N SER A 193 14.76 -14.17 -6.18
CA SER A 193 15.26 -15.46 -5.72
C SER A 193 16.09 -15.33 -4.44
N GLU A 194 16.99 -14.34 -4.39
CA GLU A 194 17.77 -13.99 -3.20
C GLU A 194 16.85 -13.60 -2.03
N PHE A 195 15.89 -12.71 -2.27
CA PHE A 195 14.96 -12.28 -1.22
C PHE A 195 14.13 -13.44 -0.67
N LYS A 196 13.62 -14.33 -1.55
CA LYS A 196 12.91 -15.53 -1.14
C LYS A 196 13.78 -16.43 -0.27
N ARG A 197 14.99 -16.76 -0.74
CA ARG A 197 15.93 -17.63 -0.03
C ARG A 197 16.35 -17.05 1.32
N ASP A 198 16.68 -15.78 1.36
CA ASP A 198 17.35 -15.18 2.53
C ASP A 198 16.36 -14.64 3.56
N VAL A 199 15.12 -14.34 3.16
CA VAL A 199 14.08 -13.76 4.02
C VAL A 199 12.86 -14.68 4.15
N LEU A 200 12.17 -14.97 3.05
CA LEU A 200 10.85 -15.61 3.10
C LEU A 200 10.90 -17.11 3.39
N ALA A 201 12.00 -17.79 3.07
CA ALA A 201 12.17 -19.22 3.27
C ALA A 201 12.27 -19.63 4.74
N ARG A 202 12.44 -18.67 5.67
CA ARG A 202 12.56 -18.91 7.11
C ARG A 202 11.54 -18.07 7.89
N PRO A 203 11.01 -18.57 9.02
CA PRO A 203 10.20 -17.77 9.91
C PRO A 203 10.93 -16.52 10.42
N TRP A 204 10.19 -15.46 10.66
CA TRP A 204 10.67 -14.26 11.32
C TRP A 204 10.73 -14.50 12.84
N ILE A 205 11.92 -14.40 13.41
CA ILE A 205 12.15 -14.58 14.83
C ILE A 205 12.48 -13.23 15.46
N LEU A 206 11.86 -12.94 16.60
CA LEU A 206 12.20 -11.82 17.47
C LEU A 206 12.54 -12.38 18.85
N SER A 207 13.80 -12.23 19.26
CA SER A 207 14.24 -12.60 20.60
C SER A 207 13.60 -11.70 21.65
N THR A 208 13.54 -12.16 22.90
CA THR A 208 13.00 -11.39 24.02
C THR A 208 13.76 -10.07 24.24
N ALA A 209 15.07 -10.07 23.97
CA ALA A 209 15.89 -8.86 24.06
C ALA A 209 15.53 -7.85 22.95
N GLU A 210 15.29 -8.32 21.72
CA GLU A 210 14.82 -7.46 20.62
C GLU A 210 13.42 -6.92 20.90
N GLN A 211 12.51 -7.74 21.45
CA GLN A 211 11.17 -7.30 21.84
C GLN A 211 11.24 -6.22 22.92
N ALA A 212 12.05 -6.41 23.96
CA ALA A 212 12.23 -5.41 25.03
C ALA A 212 12.81 -4.09 24.49
N LYS A 213 13.76 -4.17 23.54
CA LYS A 213 14.31 -2.99 22.86
C LYS A 213 13.24 -2.26 22.04
N LEU A 214 12.43 -3.00 21.27
CA LEU A 214 11.34 -2.43 20.50
C LEU A 214 10.28 -1.80 21.40
N ASP A 215 9.93 -2.44 22.52
CA ASP A 215 8.97 -1.89 23.48
C ASP A 215 9.46 -0.57 24.08
N MET A 216 10.76 -0.46 24.39
CA MET A 216 11.36 0.79 24.84
C MET A 216 11.30 1.86 23.75
N GLN A 217 11.64 1.52 22.51
CA GLN A 217 11.57 2.45 21.37
C GLN A 217 10.15 2.95 21.10
N ILE A 218 9.17 2.05 21.09
CA ILE A 218 7.76 2.39 20.90
C ILE A 218 7.27 3.32 22.02
N TYR A 219 7.70 3.06 23.26
CA TYR A 219 7.36 3.94 24.39
C TYR A 219 7.99 5.33 24.25
N GLU A 220 9.28 5.40 23.90
CA GLU A 220 9.98 6.66 23.69
C GLU A 220 9.36 7.49 22.56
N GLU A 221 9.05 6.86 21.42
CA GLU A 221 8.37 7.50 20.28
C GLU A 221 6.98 8.03 20.69
N ALA A 222 6.19 7.25 21.44
CA ALA A 222 4.88 7.68 21.91
C ALA A 222 4.96 8.88 22.88
N VAL A 223 6.00 8.93 23.73
CA VAL A 223 6.24 10.09 24.62
C VAL A 223 6.62 11.33 23.79
N GLN A 224 7.52 11.17 22.81
CA GLN A 224 7.93 12.27 21.93
C GLN A 224 6.75 12.83 21.13
N GLU A 225 5.92 11.97 20.54
CA GLU A 225 4.73 12.37 19.79
C GLU A 225 3.75 13.16 20.68
N GLN A 226 3.51 12.71 21.91
CA GLN A 226 2.67 13.45 22.87
C GLN A 226 3.25 14.83 23.22
N GLU A 227 4.57 14.95 23.36
CA GLU A 227 5.21 16.24 23.63
C GLU A 227 5.12 17.18 22.43
N GLU A 228 5.33 16.67 21.22
CA GLU A 228 5.16 17.42 19.97
C GLU A 228 3.72 17.90 19.80
N GLU A 229 2.71 17.03 19.96
CA GLU A 229 1.30 17.43 19.91
C GLU A 229 0.98 18.53 20.94
N ARG A 230 1.51 18.42 22.16
CA ARG A 230 1.31 19.45 23.19
C ARG A 230 1.96 20.77 22.79
N ARG A 231 3.13 20.73 22.15
CA ARG A 231 3.82 21.92 21.64
C ARG A 231 3.05 22.55 20.48
N GLU A 232 2.56 21.76 19.54
CA GLU A 232 1.74 22.23 18.42
C GLU A 232 0.44 22.85 18.90
N ARG A 233 -0.29 22.20 19.81
CA ARG A 233 -1.52 22.75 20.41
C ARG A 233 -1.27 24.07 21.13
N ARG A 234 -0.14 24.21 21.85
CA ARG A 234 0.25 25.48 22.48
C ARG A 234 0.55 26.56 21.45
N SER A 235 1.28 26.20 20.38
CA SER A 235 1.61 27.10 19.27
C SER A 235 0.35 27.59 18.55
N GLN A 236 -0.56 26.68 18.20
CA GLN A 236 -1.85 27.00 17.56
C GLN A 236 -2.70 27.93 18.43
N ARG A 237 -2.82 27.64 19.74
CA ARG A 237 -3.55 28.52 20.67
C ARG A 237 -2.92 29.90 20.81
N ALA A 238 -1.59 29.99 20.79
CA ALA A 238 -0.89 31.27 20.84
C ALA A 238 -1.11 32.07 19.55
N LEU A 239 -1.11 31.40 18.39
CA LEU A 239 -1.40 32.02 17.10
C LEU A 239 -2.84 32.55 17.04
N GLN A 240 -3.82 31.73 17.41
CA GLN A 240 -5.24 32.11 17.47
C GLN A 240 -5.45 33.34 18.37
N LYS A 241 -4.90 33.34 19.59
CA LYS A 241 -4.97 34.50 20.48
C LYS A 241 -4.35 35.76 19.87
N ARG A 242 -3.25 35.62 19.13
CA ARG A 242 -2.59 36.75 18.47
C ARG A 242 -3.44 37.30 17.32
N GLU A 243 -4.13 36.44 16.58
CA GLU A 243 -5.08 36.83 15.53
C GLU A 243 -6.32 37.52 16.11
N GLU A 244 -6.91 36.96 17.17
CA GLU A 244 -8.03 37.57 17.90
C GLU A 244 -7.67 38.96 18.44
N GLN A 245 -6.51 39.12 19.08
CA GLN A 245 -6.03 40.41 19.56
C GLN A 245 -5.84 41.42 18.42
N ARG A 246 -5.33 40.97 17.26
CA ARG A 246 -5.19 41.82 16.07
C ARG A 246 -6.55 42.23 15.51
N ALA A 247 -7.51 41.31 15.47
CA ALA A 247 -8.88 41.59 15.01
C ALA A 247 -9.59 42.57 15.95
N ALA A 248 -9.55 42.34 17.26
CA ALA A 248 -10.12 43.25 18.26
C ALA A 248 -9.51 44.65 18.18
N LYS A 249 -8.19 44.76 17.97
CA LYS A 249 -7.52 46.06 17.78
C LYS A 249 -7.94 46.77 16.50
N ARG A 250 -8.23 46.02 15.41
CA ARG A 250 -8.77 46.58 14.16
C ARG A 250 -10.19 47.11 14.38
N GLN A 251 -11.07 46.32 15.00
CA GLN A 251 -12.44 46.72 15.32
C GLN A 251 -12.48 47.96 16.21
N ALA A 252 -11.69 48.00 17.29
CA ALA A 252 -11.63 49.17 18.18
C ALA A 252 -11.19 50.45 17.43
N ARG A 253 -10.26 50.33 16.47
CA ARG A 253 -9.82 51.46 15.64
C ARG A 253 -10.91 51.92 14.67
N GLU A 254 -11.66 50.99 14.09
CA GLU A 254 -12.80 51.29 13.21
C GLU A 254 -13.93 51.98 13.98
N GLU A 255 -14.28 51.49 15.17
CA GLU A 255 -15.28 52.10 16.06
C GLU A 255 -14.88 53.53 16.50
N GLU A 256 -13.61 53.76 16.82
CA GLU A 256 -13.13 55.11 17.18
C GLU A 256 -13.23 56.07 15.98
N GLN A 257 -12.87 55.62 14.78
CA GLN A 257 -13.02 56.40 13.55
C GLN A 257 -14.49 56.72 13.27
N GLU A 258 -15.39 55.76 13.46
CA GLU A 258 -16.83 55.97 13.26
C GLU A 258 -17.41 56.95 14.28
N LYS A 259 -17.04 56.84 15.57
CA LYS A 259 -17.43 57.81 16.60
C LYS A 259 -16.94 59.22 16.27
N ARG A 260 -15.71 59.37 15.77
CA ARG A 260 -15.18 60.66 15.29
C ARG A 260 -15.98 61.20 14.11
N ARG A 261 -16.37 60.34 13.15
CA ARG A 261 -17.21 60.72 12.01
C ARG A 261 -18.59 61.24 12.47
N LEU A 262 -19.27 60.48 13.34
CA LEU A 262 -20.58 60.85 13.92
C LEU A 262 -20.53 62.14 14.75
N ALA A 263 -19.47 62.34 15.54
CA ALA A 263 -19.30 63.57 16.31
C ALA A 263 -19.07 64.79 15.42
N ALA A 264 -18.28 64.64 14.35
CA ALA A 264 -18.11 65.67 13.33
C ALA A 264 -19.45 65.99 12.66
N GLU A 265 -20.20 64.98 12.24
CA GLU A 265 -21.53 65.13 11.63
C GLU A 265 -22.52 65.86 12.56
N ARG A 266 -22.58 65.49 13.85
CA ARG A 266 -23.40 66.22 14.84
C ARG A 266 -22.99 67.68 15.01
N LYS A 267 -21.69 67.97 15.00
CA LYS A 267 -21.18 69.35 15.08
C LYS A 267 -21.59 70.17 13.85
N TYR A 268 -21.55 69.58 12.66
CA TYR A 268 -22.03 70.23 11.43
C TYR A 268 -23.55 70.42 11.44
N ASN A 269 -24.31 69.45 11.97
CA ASN A 269 -25.77 69.54 12.05
C ASN A 269 -26.30 70.50 13.13
N GLN A 270 -25.54 70.78 14.21
CA GLN A 270 -25.91 71.80 15.21
C GLN A 270 -25.86 73.23 14.67
N GLY A 271 -25.14 73.48 13.57
CA GLY A 271 -25.16 74.76 12.85
C GLY A 271 -26.30 74.91 11.84
N ALA A 272 -27.19 73.91 11.73
CA ALA A 272 -28.20 73.81 10.66
C ALA A 272 -29.66 73.90 11.12
N LEU A 273 -29.93 74.27 12.39
CA LEU A 273 -31.27 74.64 12.86
C LEU A 273 -31.32 76.14 13.20
N ILE A 274 -31.95 76.89 12.30
CA ILE A 274 -32.67 78.15 12.56
C ILE A 274 -34.15 77.77 12.72
#